data_AF-A0A0R3CZU0-F1
#
_entry.id   AF-A0A0R3CZU0-F1
#
_cell.length_a   1.000
_cell.length_b   1.000
_cell.length_c   1.000
_cell.angle_alpha   90.00
_cell.angle_beta   90.00
_cell.angle_gamma   90.00
#
_symmetry.space_group_name_H-M   'P 1'
#
loop_
_entity.id
_entity.type
_entity.pdbx_description
1 polymer ?
#
loop_
_entity_poly.entity_id
_entity_poly.type
_entity_poly.pdbx_seq_one_letter_code
_entity_poly.pdbx_strand_id
1 'polypeptide(L)'
;MLVAGGLTGCGEENLERADFNAYFYHPDNNREEFLGLVTGLSACQRAASARAASLKMSRSTGWSYICCKKTSSSSCESKHK
;
A
#
# COMPACT_ATOMS: atom_id res chain seq x y z
N MET A 1 -23.88 36.69 -4.79
CA MET A 1 -22.43 36.48 -4.93
C MET A 1 -21.98 35.64 -3.75
N LEU A 2 -21.61 34.38 -3.97
CA LEU A 2 -21.00 33.52 -2.97
C LEU A 2 -19.75 32.93 -3.62
N VAL A 3 -18.58 33.40 -3.18
CA VAL A 3 -17.28 32.85 -3.54
C VAL A 3 -16.74 32.20 -2.28
N ALA A 4 -16.64 30.87 -2.27
CA ALA A 4 -15.81 30.06 -1.38
C ALA A 4 -16.01 28.59 -1.80
N GLY A 5 -15.01 27.82 -2.22
CA GLY A 5 -13.62 28.09 -2.50
C GLY A 5 -13.18 27.09 -3.58
N GLY A 6 -12.23 27.51 -4.41
CA GLY A 6 -11.56 26.60 -5.31
C GLY A 6 -10.92 25.47 -4.50
N LEU A 7 -11.21 24.24 -4.88
CA LEU A 7 -10.37 23.07 -4.58
C LEU A 7 -9.01 23.31 -5.26
N THR A 8 -8.18 24.14 -4.64
CA THR A 8 -6.74 24.21 -4.93
C THR A 8 -6.20 22.84 -4.58
N GLY A 9 -5.68 22.14 -5.60
CA GLY A 9 -5.17 20.78 -5.49
C GLY A 9 -4.15 20.64 -4.37
N CYS A 10 -4.38 19.67 -3.49
CA CYS A 10 -3.37 19.19 -2.57
C CYS A 10 -2.68 17.99 -3.21
N GLY A 11 -1.70 18.28 -4.07
CA GLY A 11 -0.71 17.35 -4.60
C GLY A 11 -1.28 16.17 -5.39
N GLU A 12 -1.06 16.15 -6.70
CA GLU A 12 -0.88 14.87 -7.38
C GLU A 12 0.39 14.23 -6.79
N GLU A 13 0.26 13.67 -5.60
CA GLU A 13 1.27 12.82 -5.03
C GLU A 13 1.42 11.67 -6.01
N ASN A 14 2.55 11.64 -6.70
CA ASN A 14 2.79 10.65 -7.71
C ASN A 14 3.01 9.32 -6.98
N LEU A 15 1.91 8.62 -6.66
CA LEU A 15 1.90 7.38 -5.89
C LEU A 15 2.68 6.26 -6.58
N GLU A 16 3.03 6.43 -7.87
CA GLU A 16 3.91 5.54 -8.60
C GLU A 16 5.41 5.77 -8.31
N ARG A 17 5.77 6.95 -7.79
CA ARG A 17 7.15 7.33 -7.43
C ARG A 17 7.38 7.44 -5.93
N ALA A 18 6.33 7.35 -5.12
CA ALA A 18 6.45 7.35 -3.67
C ALA A 18 6.96 6.00 -3.16
N ASP A 19 7.63 6.03 -2.00
CA ASP A 19 8.09 4.82 -1.32
C ASP A 19 7.02 4.27 -0.38
N PHE A 20 6.83 2.96 -0.40
CA PHE A 20 5.85 2.25 0.41
C PHE A 20 6.51 1.09 1.14
N ASN A 21 6.18 0.95 2.41
CA ASN A 21 6.35 -0.30 3.14
C ASN A 21 5.22 -1.25 2.74
N ALA A 22 5.57 -2.37 2.11
CA ALA A 22 4.62 -3.38 1.68
C ALA A 22 4.37 -4.39 2.81
N TYR A 23 3.10 -4.59 3.16
CA TYR A 23 2.68 -5.53 4.19
C TYR A 23 1.73 -6.57 3.62
N PHE A 24 1.96 -7.84 3.96
CA PHE A 24 1.08 -8.97 3.65
C PHE A 24 0.31 -9.37 4.90
N TYR A 25 -0.98 -9.64 4.76
CA TYR A 25 -1.85 -10.10 5.83
C TYR A 25 -2.30 -11.52 5.53
N HIS A 26 -1.87 -12.45 6.37
CA HIS A 26 -2.27 -13.86 6.29
C HIS A 26 -3.73 -14.03 6.72
N PRO A 27 -4.46 -14.94 6.05
CA PRO A 27 -5.88 -15.16 6.33
C PRO A 27 -6.15 -15.82 7.69
N ASP A 28 -5.23 -16.67 8.14
CA ASP A 28 -5.50 -17.56 9.27
C ASP A 28 -5.51 -16.85 10.65
N ASN A 29 -4.82 -15.71 10.78
CA ASN A 29 -4.63 -15.06 12.10
C ASN A 29 -4.40 -13.54 12.04
N ASN A 30 -4.76 -12.86 10.94
CA ASN A 30 -4.39 -11.46 10.70
C ASN A 30 -2.89 -11.17 10.90
N ARG A 31 -2.05 -12.19 10.74
CA ARG A 31 -0.61 -12.05 10.90
C ARG A 31 -0.12 -11.13 9.80
N GLU A 32 0.49 -10.02 10.21
CA GLU A 32 1.16 -9.10 9.33
C GLU A 32 2.59 -9.59 9.06
N GLU A 33 3.02 -9.52 7.81
CA GLU A 33 4.38 -9.77 7.38
C GLU A 33 4.88 -8.58 6.54
N PHE A 34 6.00 -7.98 6.96
CA PHE A 34 6.65 -6.93 6.20
C PHE A 34 7.43 -7.55 5.03
N LEU A 35 7.06 -7.15 3.81
CA LEU A 35 7.67 -7.64 2.57
C LEU A 35 8.88 -6.81 2.11
N GLY A 36 9.02 -5.59 2.62
CA GLY A 36 10.08 -4.67 2.26
C GLY A 36 9.60 -3.29 1.83
N LEU A 37 10.58 -2.40 1.58
CA LEU A 37 10.38 -1.09 0.98
C LEU A 37 10.33 -1.24 -0.54
N VAL A 38 9.34 -0.63 -1.17
CA VAL A 38 9.15 -0.63 -2.63
C VAL A 38 8.74 0.76 -3.11
N THR A 39 9.11 1.10 -4.35
CA THR A 39 8.69 2.35 -4.97
C THR A 39 7.47 2.10 -5.86
N GLY A 40 6.36 2.79 -5.56
CA GLY A 40 5.12 2.71 -6.31
C GLY A 40 4.11 1.67 -5.82
N LEU A 41 2.81 1.98 -5.94
CA LEU A 41 1.72 1.06 -5.58
C LEU A 41 1.76 -0.25 -6.37
N SER A 42 2.07 -0.21 -7.66
CA SER A 42 2.16 -1.41 -8.49
C SER A 42 3.26 -2.36 -8.01
N ALA A 43 4.39 -1.83 -7.52
CA ALA A 43 5.45 -2.66 -6.95
C ALA A 43 5.02 -3.31 -5.64
N CYS A 44 4.31 -2.58 -4.78
CA CYS A 44 3.72 -3.12 -3.55
C CYS A 44 2.72 -4.24 -3.82
N GLN A 45 1.77 -4.03 -4.73
CA GLN A 45 0.82 -5.07 -5.13
C GLN A 45 1.53 -6.31 -5.72
N ARG A 46 2.58 -6.11 -6.51
CA ARG A 46 3.39 -7.20 -7.06
C ARG A 46 4.12 -7.98 -5.97
N ALA A 47 4.70 -7.31 -4.98
CA ALA A 47 5.34 -7.96 -3.84
C ALA A 47 4.35 -8.83 -3.05
N ALA A 48 3.17 -8.30 -2.74
CA ALA A 48 2.11 -9.05 -2.08
C ALA A 48 1.62 -10.26 -2.90
N SER A 49 1.42 -10.06 -4.20
CA SER A 49 0.98 -11.14 -5.11
C SER A 49 2.04 -12.22 -5.25
N ALA A 50 3.32 -11.85 -5.33
CA ALA A 50 4.43 -12.80 -5.34
C ALA A 50 4.52 -13.59 -4.03
N ARG A 51 4.25 -12.95 -2.88
CA ARG A 51 4.19 -13.64 -1.59
C ARG A 51 3.05 -14.65 -1.54
N ALA A 52 1.85 -14.26 -1.94
CA ALA A 52 0.70 -15.18 -2.04
C ALA A 52 1.03 -16.39 -2.94
N ALA A 53 1.63 -16.15 -4.11
CA ALA A 53 2.03 -17.20 -5.04
C ALA A 53 3.08 -18.14 -4.43
N SER A 54 4.07 -17.61 -3.71
CA SER A 54 5.08 -18.41 -2.99
C SER A 54 4.47 -19.31 -1.92
N LEU A 55 3.35 -18.89 -1.31
CA LEU A 55 2.61 -19.65 -0.32
C LEU A 55 1.54 -20.56 -0.95
N LYS A 56 1.44 -20.60 -2.28
CA LYS A 56 0.40 -21.31 -3.05
C LYS A 56 -1.03 -20.89 -2.63
N MET A 57 -1.19 -19.64 -2.21
CA MET A 57 -2.48 -19.07 -1.82
C MET A 57 -3.17 -18.46 -3.04
N SER A 58 -4.44 -18.84 -3.24
CA SER A 58 -5.31 -18.22 -4.23
C SER A 58 -5.91 -16.92 -3.68
N ARG A 59 -6.50 -16.09 -4.54
CA ARG A 59 -7.27 -14.91 -4.11
C ARG A 59 -8.43 -15.28 -3.18
N SER A 60 -8.98 -16.48 -3.30
CA SER A 60 -10.07 -16.98 -2.45
C SER A 60 -9.63 -17.38 -1.04
N THR A 61 -8.33 -17.49 -0.76
CA THR A 61 -7.84 -17.83 0.58
C THR A 61 -8.03 -16.68 1.58
N GLY A 62 -8.37 -15.47 1.12
CA GLY A 62 -8.70 -14.34 2.00
C GLY A 62 -7.50 -13.54 2.53
N TRP A 63 -6.31 -13.74 1.96
CA TRP A 63 -5.17 -12.88 2.25
C TRP A 63 -5.42 -11.45 1.74
N SER A 64 -4.77 -10.47 2.37
CA SER A 64 -4.82 -9.06 1.95
C SER A 64 -3.42 -8.45 2.00
N TYR A 65 -3.29 -7.22 1.51
CA TYR A 65 -2.08 -6.43 1.64
C TYR A 65 -2.42 -4.97 1.94
N ILE A 66 -1.43 -4.23 2.43
CA ILE A 66 -1.47 -2.78 2.59
C ILE A 66 -0.15 -2.21 2.11
N CYS A 67 -0.23 -1.15 1.33
CA CYS A 67 0.90 -0.31 0.95
C CYS A 67 0.90 0.91 1.86
N CYS A 68 1.84 0.93 2.81
CA CYS A 68 1.99 2.04 3.76
C CYS A 68 2.98 3.04 3.19
N LYS A 69 2.50 4.22 2.78
CA LYS A 69 3.38 5.27 2.28
C LYS A 69 4.38 5.65 3.36
N LYS A 70 5.65 5.55 3.03
CA LYS A 70 6.75 5.90 3.92
C LYS A 70 7.15 7.35 3.68
N THR A 71 7.41 8.07 4.77
CA THR A 71 8.05 9.39 4.72
C THR A 71 9.33 9.36 5.56
N SER A 72 10.04 10.48 5.63
CA SER A 72 11.17 10.64 6.56
C SER A 72 10.75 10.55 8.02
N SER A 73 9.50 10.94 8.34
CA SER A 73 8.97 11.02 9.70
C SER A 73 8.06 9.86 10.11
N SER A 74 7.57 9.05 9.16
CA SER A 74 6.67 7.94 9.43
C SER A 74 6.97 6.71 8.56
N SER A 75 6.79 5.52 9.14
CA SER A 75 6.82 4.24 8.41
C SER A 75 5.49 3.94 7.70
N CYS A 76 4.40 4.61 8.07
CA CYS A 76 3.09 4.49 7.42
C CYS A 76 2.30 5.78 7.63
N GLU A 77 2.52 6.76 6.75
CA GLU A 77 1.83 8.05 6.77
C GLU A 77 0.40 7.91 6.23
N SER A 78 0.23 7.14 5.15
CA SER A 78 -1.08 6.83 4.56
C SER A 78 -1.12 5.38 4.04
N LYS A 79 -2.30 4.76 4.09
CA LYS A 79 -2.51 3.35 3.68
C LYS A 79 -3.20 3.28 2.33
N HIS A 80 -2.70 2.42 1.45
CA HIS A 80 -3.18 2.25 0.07
C HIS A 80 -3.30 0.77 -0.28
N LYS A 81 -4.03 0.46 -1.37
CA LYS A 81 -4.17 -0.87 -1.98
C LYS A 81 -3.96 -0.78 -3.48
#